data_AF-A0AAD1RWP5-F1
#
_entry.id   AF-A0AAD1RWP5-F1
#
_cell.length_a   1.000
_cell.length_b   1.000
_cell.length_c   1.000
_cell.angle_alpha   90.00
_cell.angle_beta   90.00
_cell.angle_gamma   90.00
#
_symmetry.space_group_name_H-M   'P 1'
#
loop_
_entity.id
_entity.type
_entity.pdbx_description
1 polymer ?
#
loop_
_entity_poly.entity_id
_entity_poly.type
_entity_poly.pdbx_seq_one_letter_code
_entity_poly.pdbx_strand_id
1 'polypeptide(L)'
;MDASALELDALKFAKLAVVYDQAGKYKEAVFYYKEAAQALIYAGMAGSTLDNIQDKIREYLERVEALYSAVQGQNADPLKTKHHLDLERAHFLVTQAFEEDDKGNMEDAIELYSEAVELCITTVSKQSHHCWDISPLLK
;
A
#
# COMPACT_ATOMS: atom_id res chain seq x y z
N MET A 1 -32.61 -4.55 13.22
CA MET A 1 -32.25 -4.36 11.80
C MET A 1 -32.93 -5.45 11.01
N ASP A 2 -33.48 -5.14 9.84
CA ASP A 2 -34.12 -6.12 8.96
C ASP A 2 -33.05 -6.76 8.06
N ALA A 3 -33.01 -8.10 8.01
CA ALA A 3 -32.06 -8.85 7.18
C ALA A 3 -32.19 -8.46 5.70
N SER A 4 -33.42 -8.25 5.22
CA SER A 4 -33.69 -7.90 3.82
C SER A 4 -33.10 -6.53 3.44
N ALA A 5 -33.13 -5.58 4.37
CA ALA A 5 -32.53 -4.26 4.17
C ALA A 5 -30.99 -4.36 4.09
N LEU A 6 -30.38 -5.19 4.94
CA LEU A 6 -28.94 -5.41 4.97
C LEU A 6 -28.43 -6.13 3.71
N GLU A 7 -29.18 -7.11 3.20
CA GLU A 7 -28.90 -7.75 1.91
C GLU A 7 -28.91 -6.75 0.76
N LEU A 8 -29.90 -5.85 0.76
CA LEU A 8 -30.05 -4.83 -0.28
C LEU A 8 -28.89 -3.81 -0.22
N ASP A 9 -28.45 -3.44 0.98
CA ASP A 9 -27.29 -2.57 1.17
C ASP A 9 -25.99 -3.27 0.74
N ALA A 10 -25.80 -4.55 1.09
CA ALA A 10 -24.68 -5.35 0.60
C ALA A 10 -24.61 -5.35 -0.94
N LEU A 11 -25.76 -5.49 -1.60
CA LEU A 11 -25.86 -5.49 -3.07
C LEU A 11 -25.53 -4.11 -3.68
N LYS A 12 -25.95 -3.01 -3.05
CA LYS A 12 -25.57 -1.66 -3.48
C LYS A 12 -24.07 -1.45 -3.37
N PHE A 13 -23.48 -1.81 -2.22
CA PHE A 13 -22.04 -1.67 -1.99
C PHE A 13 -21.24 -2.53 -2.96
N ALA A 14 -21.61 -3.79 -3.18
CA ALA A 14 -20.94 -4.67 -4.13
C ALA A 14 -20.96 -4.12 -5.56
N LYS A 15 -22.09 -3.55 -6.01
CA LYS A 15 -22.19 -2.91 -7.33
C LYS A 15 -21.25 -1.71 -7.44
N LEU A 16 -21.20 -0.85 -6.44
CA LEU A 16 -20.28 0.28 -6.41
C LEU A 16 -18.82 -0.20 -6.42
N ALA A 17 -18.50 -1.21 -5.62
CA ALA A 17 -17.17 -1.79 -5.54
C ALA A 17 -16.67 -2.25 -6.91
N VAL A 18 -17.49 -3.01 -7.65
CA VAL A 18 -17.16 -3.49 -9.00
C VAL A 18 -16.94 -2.32 -9.98
N VAL A 19 -17.77 -1.27 -9.92
CA VAL A 19 -17.61 -0.10 -10.79
C VAL A 19 -16.28 0.60 -10.52
N TYR A 20 -15.90 0.79 -9.25
CA TYR A 20 -14.62 1.41 -8.90
C TYR A 20 -13.43 0.53 -9.22
N ASP A 21 -13.56 -0.78 -9.03
CA ASP A 21 -12.53 -1.77 -9.35
C ASP A 21 -12.21 -1.75 -10.85
N GLN A 22 -13.24 -1.83 -11.70
CA GLN A 22 -13.10 -1.75 -13.16
C GLN A 22 -12.58 -0.38 -13.64
N ALA A 23 -12.83 0.68 -12.87
CA ALA A 23 -12.31 2.01 -13.15
C ALA A 23 -10.87 2.25 -12.63
N GLY A 24 -10.22 1.25 -12.02
CA GLY A 24 -8.88 1.37 -11.45
C GLY A 24 -8.80 2.18 -10.16
N LYS A 25 -9.96 2.55 -9.58
CA LYS A 25 -10.07 3.31 -8.33
C LYS A 25 -10.06 2.37 -7.13
N TYR A 26 -8.92 1.74 -6.92
CA TYR A 26 -8.80 0.61 -6.01
C TYR A 26 -9.02 0.96 -4.53
N LYS A 27 -8.71 2.19 -4.09
CA LYS A 27 -8.98 2.62 -2.71
C LYS A 27 -10.48 2.65 -2.42
N GLU A 28 -11.24 3.21 -3.36
CA GLU A 28 -12.70 3.27 -3.31
C GLU A 28 -13.31 1.87 -3.46
N ALA A 29 -12.79 1.05 -4.37
CA ALA A 29 -13.23 -0.34 -4.51
C ALA A 29 -13.06 -1.14 -3.21
N VAL A 30 -11.89 -1.03 -2.55
CA VAL A 30 -11.63 -1.66 -1.25
C VAL A 30 -12.64 -1.23 -0.19
N PHE A 31 -12.94 0.06 -0.11
CA PHE A 31 -13.93 0.58 0.83
C PHE A 31 -15.29 -0.10 0.62
N TYR A 32 -15.80 -0.10 -0.61
CA TYR A 32 -17.12 -0.65 -0.89
C TYR A 32 -17.19 -2.18 -0.79
N TYR A 33 -16.12 -2.91 -1.11
CA TYR A 33 -16.09 -4.36 -0.87
C TYR A 33 -16.14 -4.70 0.62
N LYS A 34 -15.49 -3.90 1.48
CA LYS A 34 -15.57 -4.08 2.95
C LYS A 34 -16.98 -3.78 3.48
N GLU A 35 -17.59 -2.69 3.05
CA GLU A 35 -18.97 -2.36 3.44
C GLU A 35 -19.96 -3.43 2.97
N ALA A 36 -19.76 -3.99 1.76
CA ALA A 36 -20.57 -5.11 1.26
C ALA A 36 -20.44 -6.36 2.12
N ALA A 37 -19.20 -6.75 2.48
CA ALA A 37 -18.95 -7.90 3.35
C ALA A 37 -19.55 -7.69 4.75
N GLN A 38 -19.38 -6.50 5.33
CA GLN A 38 -19.93 -6.16 6.65
C GLN A 38 -21.46 -6.20 6.66
N ALA A 39 -22.11 -5.67 5.62
CA ALA A 39 -23.56 -5.75 5.47
C ALA A 39 -24.06 -7.21 5.39
N LEU A 40 -23.34 -8.10 4.68
CA LEU A 40 -23.67 -9.54 4.64
C LEU A 40 -23.47 -10.24 5.98
N ILE A 41 -22.42 -9.89 6.74
CA ILE A 41 -22.21 -10.41 8.11
C ILE A 41 -23.41 -10.04 8.99
N TYR A 42 -23.83 -8.77 8.95
CA TYR A 42 -25.00 -8.32 9.71
C TYR A 42 -26.30 -8.94 9.22
N ALA A 43 -26.46 -9.14 7.90
CA ALA A 43 -27.63 -9.84 7.36
C ALA A 43 -27.71 -11.28 7.89
N GLY A 44 -26.59 -12.00 7.90
CA GLY A 44 -26.51 -13.35 8.48
C GLY A 44 -26.84 -13.36 9.97
N MET A 45 -26.31 -12.41 10.76
CA MET A 45 -26.64 -12.27 12.18
C MET A 45 -28.11 -11.91 12.43
N ALA A 46 -28.73 -11.18 11.51
CA ALA A 46 -30.15 -10.82 11.56
C ALA A 46 -31.09 -11.96 11.08
N GLY A 47 -30.55 -13.13 10.73
CA GLY A 47 -31.33 -14.29 10.30
C GLY A 47 -31.65 -14.34 8.82
N SER A 48 -30.83 -13.71 7.98
CA SER A 48 -30.92 -13.83 6.52
C SER A 48 -30.94 -15.29 6.07
N THR A 49 -31.78 -15.58 5.07
CA THR A 49 -31.88 -16.89 4.41
C THR A 49 -31.13 -16.91 3.08
N LEU A 50 -30.27 -15.92 2.81
CA LEU A 50 -29.53 -15.85 1.56
C LEU A 50 -28.49 -16.97 1.52
N ASP A 51 -28.63 -17.86 0.56
CA ASP A 51 -27.71 -18.97 0.36
C ASP A 51 -26.29 -18.45 0.05
N ASN A 52 -25.29 -19.17 0.55
CA ASN A 52 -23.88 -18.89 0.31
C ASN A 52 -23.41 -17.49 0.76
N ILE A 53 -24.06 -16.86 1.75
CA ILE A 53 -23.59 -15.60 2.38
C ILE A 53 -22.10 -15.68 2.73
N GLN A 54 -21.66 -16.79 3.32
CA GLN A 54 -20.29 -16.98 3.75
C GLN A 54 -19.29 -17.00 2.58
N ASP A 55 -19.66 -17.63 1.46
CA ASP A 55 -18.82 -17.64 0.27
C ASP A 55 -18.70 -16.24 -0.34
N LYS A 56 -19.79 -15.46 -0.32
CA LYS A 56 -19.80 -14.09 -0.85
C LYS A 56 -18.99 -13.13 0.01
N ILE A 57 -19.05 -13.27 1.33
CA ILE A 57 -18.18 -12.54 2.26
C ILE A 57 -16.71 -12.86 1.95
N ARG A 58 -16.37 -14.14 1.81
CA ARG A 58 -15.01 -14.57 1.48
C ARG A 58 -14.53 -13.98 0.15
N GLU A 59 -15.34 -14.06 -0.91
CA GLU A 59 -15.03 -13.49 -2.23
C GLU A 59 -14.71 -11.99 -2.16
N TYR A 60 -15.50 -11.22 -1.41
CA TYR A 60 -15.27 -9.78 -1.24
C TYR A 60 -13.98 -9.47 -0.46
N LEU A 61 -13.68 -10.26 0.59
CA LEU A 61 -12.45 -10.08 1.36
C LEU A 61 -11.20 -10.50 0.59
N GLU A 62 -11.25 -11.60 -0.16
CA GLU A 62 -10.17 -12.03 -1.07
C GLU A 62 -9.91 -10.95 -2.13
N ARG A 63 -10.96 -10.33 -2.67
CA ARG A 63 -10.79 -9.21 -3.61
C ARG A 63 -10.14 -7.99 -2.96
N VAL A 64 -10.51 -7.66 -1.73
CA VAL A 64 -9.88 -6.57 -0.95
C VAL A 64 -8.38 -6.83 -0.77
N GLU A 65 -7.98 -8.06 -0.45
CA GLU A 65 -6.58 -8.43 -0.31
C GLU A 65 -5.81 -8.29 -1.63
N ALA A 66 -6.37 -8.80 -2.73
CA ALA A 66 -5.79 -8.65 -4.07
C ALA A 66 -5.64 -7.17 -4.49
N LEU A 67 -6.63 -6.33 -4.15
CA LEU A 67 -6.59 -4.91 -4.42
C LEU A 67 -5.52 -4.19 -3.57
N TYR A 68 -5.27 -4.60 -2.33
CA TYR A 68 -4.17 -4.05 -1.54
C TYR A 68 -2.81 -4.32 -2.18
N SER A 69 -2.58 -5.53 -2.70
CA SER A 69 -1.36 -5.85 -3.45
C SER A 69 -1.23 -5.00 -4.71
N ALA A 70 -2.33 -4.77 -5.44
CA ALA A 70 -2.33 -3.90 -6.62
C ALA A 70 -2.06 -2.43 -6.26
N VAL A 71 -2.62 -1.93 -5.15
CA VAL A 71 -2.41 -0.55 -4.66
C VAL A 71 -0.98 -0.35 -4.16
N GLN A 72 -0.36 -1.34 -3.52
CA GLN A 72 1.05 -1.28 -3.15
C GLN A 72 1.95 -1.24 -4.39
N GLY A 73 1.63 -2.04 -5.42
CA GLY A 73 2.31 -1.99 -6.71
C GLY A 73 2.11 -0.67 -7.47
N GLN A 74 0.97 0.01 -7.30
CA GLN A 74 0.69 1.31 -7.95
C GLN A 74 1.19 2.53 -7.17
N ASN A 75 1.36 2.44 -5.84
CA ASN A 75 1.97 3.50 -5.03
C ASN A 75 3.50 3.47 -5.04
N ALA A 76 4.09 2.47 -5.70
CA ALA A 76 5.47 2.50 -6.17
C ALA A 76 5.58 3.54 -7.30
N ASP A 77 5.44 4.81 -6.94
CA ASP A 77 5.93 5.93 -7.73
C ASP A 77 7.38 5.59 -8.10
N PRO A 78 7.79 5.58 -9.38
CA PRO A 78 9.15 5.19 -9.77
C PRO A 78 10.24 5.93 -9.00
N LEU A 79 9.94 7.17 -8.56
CA LEU A 79 10.79 7.94 -7.66
C LEU A 79 10.82 7.35 -6.25
N LYS A 80 9.67 6.97 -5.67
CA LYS A 80 9.61 6.27 -4.39
C LYS A 80 10.28 4.91 -4.43
N THR A 81 10.17 4.17 -5.53
CA THR A 81 10.87 2.89 -5.70
C THR A 81 12.38 3.10 -5.70
N LYS A 82 12.89 4.14 -6.37
CA LYS A 82 14.31 4.48 -6.34
C LYS A 82 14.78 4.94 -4.96
N HIS A 83 14.03 5.84 -4.31
CA HIS A 83 14.33 6.27 -2.94
C HIS A 83 14.29 5.10 -1.94
N HIS A 84 13.36 4.17 -2.12
CA HIS A 84 13.24 2.98 -1.31
C HIS A 84 14.42 2.02 -1.53
N LEU A 85 14.80 1.77 -2.78
CA LEU A 85 15.98 0.96 -3.12
C LEU A 85 17.28 1.60 -2.61
N ASP A 86 17.41 2.92 -2.71
CA ASP A 86 18.56 3.64 -2.17
C ASP A 86 18.56 3.51 -0.63
N LEU A 87 17.43 3.65 0.06
CA LEU A 87 17.35 3.43 1.51
C LEU A 87 17.68 1.99 1.93
N GLU A 88 17.19 0.99 1.20
CA GLU A 88 17.53 -0.42 1.43
C GLU A 88 19.04 -0.66 1.27
N ARG A 89 19.65 -0.04 0.25
CA ARG A 89 21.11 -0.09 0.06
C ARG A 89 21.86 0.56 1.21
N ALA A 90 21.44 1.73 1.68
CA ALA A 90 22.06 2.39 2.83
C ALA A 90 21.99 1.52 4.09
N HIS A 91 20.84 0.89 4.34
CA HIS A 91 20.67 -0.04 5.46
C HIS A 91 21.61 -1.24 5.37
N PHE A 92 21.75 -1.82 4.17
CA PHE A 92 22.64 -2.94 3.94
C PHE A 92 24.12 -2.56 4.14
N LEU A 93 24.54 -1.37 3.68
CA LEU A 93 25.89 -0.85 3.91
C LEU A 93 26.17 -0.65 5.40
N VAL A 94 25.24 -0.09 6.16
CA VAL A 94 25.37 0.05 7.63
C VAL A 94 25.49 -1.31 8.33
N THR A 95 24.71 -2.30 7.88
CA THR A 95 24.76 -3.65 8.45
C THR A 95 26.12 -4.29 8.21
N GLN A 96 26.67 -4.19 6.99
CA GLN A 96 28.02 -4.67 6.70
C GLN A 96 29.10 -3.90 7.47
N ALA A 97 28.93 -2.58 7.63
CA ALA A 97 29.86 -1.77 8.41
C ALA A 97 29.92 -2.23 9.87
N PHE A 98 28.78 -2.61 10.47
CA PHE A 98 28.77 -3.22 11.82
C PHE A 98 29.54 -4.54 11.84
N GLU A 99 29.34 -5.41 10.84
CA GLU A 99 30.06 -6.69 10.77
C GLU A 99 31.58 -6.50 10.63
N GLU A 100 32.04 -5.52 9.86
CA GLU A 100 33.46 -5.21 9.71
C GLU A 100 34.05 -4.54 10.96
N ASP A 101 33.29 -3.66 11.63
CA ASP A 101 33.67 -3.06 12.91
C ASP A 101 33.84 -4.14 14.00
N ASP A 102 32.90 -5.09 14.09
CA ASP A 102 32.97 -6.24 15.01
C ASP A 102 34.17 -7.15 14.72
N LYS A 103 34.61 -7.25 13.46
CA LYS A 103 35.81 -7.99 13.05
C LYS A 103 37.12 -7.21 13.32
N GLY A 104 37.02 -5.93 13.68
CA GLY A 104 38.15 -5.02 13.87
C GLY A 104 38.71 -4.40 12.58
N ASN A 105 38.00 -4.58 11.46
CA ASN A 105 38.36 -4.03 10.14
C ASN A 105 37.89 -2.57 10.03
N MET A 106 38.52 -1.71 10.83
CA MET A 106 38.09 -0.31 11.03
C MET A 106 38.13 0.52 9.74
N GLU A 107 39.09 0.27 8.83
CA GLU A 107 39.18 1.00 7.55
C GLU A 107 37.97 0.69 6.66
N ASP A 108 37.64 -0.59 6.46
CA ASP A 108 36.49 -1.03 5.66
C ASP A 108 35.17 -0.58 6.28
N ALA A 109 35.04 -0.62 7.61
CA ALA A 109 33.87 -0.13 8.32
C ALA A 109 33.64 1.38 8.08
N ILE A 110 34.69 2.19 8.15
CA ILE A 110 34.61 3.65 7.91
C ILE A 110 34.17 3.95 6.48
N GLU A 111 34.69 3.23 5.49
CA GLU A 111 34.28 3.39 4.09
C GLU A 111 32.80 3.06 3.89
N LEU A 112 32.34 1.93 4.44
CA LEU A 112 30.94 1.49 4.34
C LEU A 112 29.98 2.46 5.03
N TYR A 113 30.33 3.00 6.21
CA TYR A 113 29.55 4.04 6.87
C TYR A 113 29.50 5.34 6.05
N SER A 114 30.63 5.74 5.47
CA SER A 114 30.71 6.96 4.66
C SER A 114 29.83 6.84 3.42
N GLU A 115 29.87 5.69 2.73
CA GLU A 115 29.01 5.43 1.57
C GLU A 115 27.52 5.44 1.95
N ALA A 116 27.15 4.84 3.09
CA ALA A 116 25.77 4.85 3.57
C ALA A 116 25.27 6.28 3.88
N VAL A 117 26.10 7.11 4.51
CA VAL A 117 25.78 8.51 4.84
C VAL A 117 25.64 9.34 3.57
N GLU A 118 26.56 9.23 2.61
CA GLU A 118 26.49 9.93 1.33
C GLU A 118 25.22 9.56 0.55
N LEU A 119 24.84 8.28 0.57
CA LEU A 119 23.62 7.81 -0.07
C LEU A 119 22.36 8.40 0.57
N CYS A 120 22.34 8.50 1.91
CA CYS A 120 21.25 9.15 2.65
C CYS A 120 21.17 10.66 2.36
N ILE A 121 22.30 11.37 2.29
CA ILE A 121 22.32 12.80 1.95
C ILE A 121 21.85 13.01 0.51
N THR A 122 22.29 12.15 -0.41
CA THR A 122 21.95 12.24 -1.83
C THR A 122 20.46 11.98 -2.08
N THR A 123 19.87 11.00 -1.38
CA THR A 123 18.43 10.71 -1.46
C THR A 123 17.59 11.87 -0.94
N VAL A 124 17.93 12.46 0.21
CA VAL A 124 17.22 13.63 0.77
C VAL A 124 17.39 14.89 -0.11
N SER A 125 18.57 15.10 -0.66
CA SER A 125 18.87 16.28 -1.50
C SER A 125 18.17 16.23 -2.86
N LYS A 126 18.04 15.03 -3.45
CA LYS A 126 17.24 14.82 -4.68
C LYS A 126 15.74 15.04 -4.44
N GLN A 127 15.25 14.71 -3.25
CA GLN A 127 13.86 14.97 -2.86
C GLN A 127 13.56 16.47 -2.70
N SER A 128 14.59 17.27 -2.37
CA SER A 128 14.47 18.72 -2.15
C SER A 128 14.37 19.54 -3.44
N HIS A 129 15.06 19.12 -4.52
CA HIS A 129 15.05 19.85 -5.80
C HIS A 129 13.71 19.73 -6.55
N HIS A 130 12.97 18.64 -6.35
CA HIS A 130 11.70 18.45 -7.05
C HIS A 130 10.56 19.37 -6.55
N CYS A 131 10.76 20.09 -5.44
CA CYS A 131 9.80 21.05 -4.88
C CYS A 131 9.92 22.46 -5.49
N TRP A 132 11.02 22.77 -6.20
CA TRP A 132 11.26 24.10 -6.78
C TRP A 132 10.98 24.19 -8.29
N ASP A 133 10.72 23.06 -8.98
CA ASP A 133 10.50 23.00 -10.43
C ASP A 133 9.04 23.28 -10.87
N ILE A 134 8.20 23.89 -10.03
CA ILE A 134 6.86 24.40 -10.43
C ILE A 134 6.87 25.93 -10.55
N SER A 135 7.78 26.47 -11.35
CA SER A 135 7.68 27.83 -11.92
C SER A 135 8.57 27.90 -13.16
N PRO A 136 7.99 27.96 -14.38
CA PRO A 136 7.77 29.28 -14.96
C PRO A 136 6.56 29.34 -15.92
N LEU A 137 5.45 29.94 -15.48
CA LEU A 137 4.39 30.45 -16.36
C LEU A 137 4.07 31.89 -15.99
N LEU A 138 5.04 32.78 -16.18
CA LEU A 138 4.79 34.22 -16.34
C LEU A 138 5.82 34.78 -17.33
N LYS A 139 5.46 34.71 -18.61
CA LYS A 139 5.84 35.66 -19.66
C LYS A 139 4.60 35.98 -20.47
#